data_AF-A0A7K2XGF6-F1
#
_entry.id   AF-A0A7K2XGF6-F1
#
_cell.length_a   1.000
_cell.length_b   1.000
_cell.length_c   1.000
_cell.angle_alpha   90.00
_cell.angle_beta   90.00
_cell.angle_gamma   90.00
#
_symmetry.space_group_name_H-M   'P 1'
#
loop_
_entity.id
_entity.type
_entity.pdbx_description
1 polymer ?
#
loop_
_entity_poly.entity_id
_entity_poly.type
_entity_poly.pdbx_seq_one_letter_code
_entity_poly.pdbx_strand_id
1 'polypeptide(L)'
;MEEPAVPVPAPRGRPDPGGNGPSSELFRQYLREIGRIPLLTAEEEVELARRVEAGLFAEEKLAGTPDLDTRLAGDLDRLVVLGRIAKRRLIEANLRLVVSVAKRYVGRGLTMLDLVQEGNLGLIRAVEKFDYARGYKFSTYATWWIR
;
A
#
# COMPACT_ATOMS: atom_id res chain seq x y z
N MET A 1 45.54 -53.10 5.09
CA MET A 1 44.91 -52.39 3.96
C MET A 1 43.93 -51.42 4.60
N GLU A 2 44.41 -50.20 4.88
CA GLU A 2 43.60 -49.11 5.42
C GLU A 2 42.76 -48.51 4.29
N GLU A 3 41.44 -48.49 4.46
CA GLU A 3 40.56 -47.66 3.64
C GLU A 3 40.67 -46.19 4.09
N PRO A 4 40.74 -45.19 3.18
CA PRO A 4 40.75 -43.80 3.58
C PRO A 4 39.35 -43.35 3.99
N ALA A 5 39.25 -42.73 5.18
CA ALA A 5 38.01 -42.18 5.71
C ALA A 5 37.50 -41.02 4.83
N VAL A 6 36.26 -41.16 4.33
CA VAL A 6 35.54 -40.12 3.59
C VAL A 6 35.12 -39.00 4.57
N PRO A 7 35.36 -37.71 4.27
CA PRO A 7 34.98 -36.63 5.17
C PRO A 7 33.46 -36.44 5.14
N VAL A 8 32.83 -36.53 6.31
CA VAL A 8 31.41 -36.22 6.50
C VAL A 8 31.18 -34.73 6.23
N PRO A 9 30.23 -34.33 5.37
CA PRO A 9 29.93 -32.92 5.15
C PRO A 9 29.34 -32.31 6.42
N ALA A 10 29.89 -31.18 6.85
CA ALA A 10 29.41 -30.40 7.99
C ALA A 10 27.90 -30.07 7.83
N PRO A 11 27.14 -30.00 8.94
CA PRO A 11 25.72 -29.67 8.87
C PRO A 11 25.55 -28.28 8.23
N ARG A 12 24.75 -28.21 7.17
CA ARG A 12 24.35 -26.95 6.53
C ARG A 12 23.81 -26.02 7.60
N GLY A 13 24.41 -24.83 7.68
CA GLY A 13 24.21 -23.86 8.74
C GLY A 13 22.74 -23.63 9.05
N ARG A 14 22.43 -23.54 10.35
CA ARG A 14 21.15 -23.03 10.82
C ARG A 14 20.92 -21.65 10.18
N PRO A 15 19.69 -21.31 9.73
CA PRO A 15 19.40 -19.95 9.33
C PRO A 15 19.67 -19.03 10.53
N ASP A 16 20.44 -17.98 10.26
CA ASP A 16 20.86 -17.00 11.25
C ASP A 16 19.62 -16.38 11.93
N PRO A 17 19.47 -16.43 13.26
CA PRO A 17 18.31 -15.87 13.94
C PRO A 17 18.37 -14.32 14.02
N GLY A 18 19.42 -13.70 13.50
CA GLY A 18 19.57 -12.25 13.37
C GLY A 18 19.44 -11.81 11.92
N GLY A 19 18.25 -11.37 11.50
CA GLY A 19 17.99 -10.80 10.17
C GLY A 19 18.76 -9.49 9.94
N ASN A 20 20.05 -9.58 9.64
CA ASN A 20 20.92 -8.43 9.41
C ASN A 20 21.36 -8.30 7.93
N GLY A 21 20.53 -8.79 7.00
CA GLY A 21 20.68 -8.51 5.57
C GLY A 21 20.13 -7.13 5.20
N PRO A 22 20.64 -6.49 4.14
CA PRO A 22 20.22 -5.15 3.71
C PRO A 22 18.70 -5.05 3.47
N SER A 23 18.05 -6.12 2.98
CA SER A 23 16.60 -6.20 2.81
C SER A 23 15.83 -6.15 4.14
N SER A 24 16.39 -6.68 5.24
CA SER A 24 15.76 -6.59 6.56
C SER A 24 15.85 -5.17 7.12
N GLU A 25 16.98 -4.47 6.93
CA GLU A 25 17.10 -3.07 7.35
C GLU A 25 16.18 -2.14 6.55
N LEU A 26 16.09 -2.34 5.23
CA LEU A 26 15.13 -1.62 4.37
C LEU A 26 13.69 -1.84 4.86
N PHE A 27 13.33 -3.07 5.23
CA PHE A 27 12.01 -3.36 5.77
C PHE A 27 11.79 -2.72 7.16
N ARG A 28 12.79 -2.72 8.04
CA ARG A 28 12.73 -2.02 9.32
C ARG A 28 12.54 -0.51 9.13
N GLN A 29 13.25 0.09 8.17
CA GLN A 29 13.08 1.49 7.80
C GLN A 29 11.65 1.75 7.33
N TYR A 30 11.15 0.95 6.40
CA TYR A 30 9.77 1.06 5.90
C TYR A 30 8.74 0.99 7.04
N LEU A 31 8.88 0.04 7.98
CA LEU A 31 7.97 -0.06 9.14
C LEU A 31 8.03 1.19 10.04
N ARG A 32 9.20 1.79 10.23
CA ARG A 32 9.36 3.06 10.97
C ARG A 32 8.65 4.21 10.26
N GLU A 33 8.78 4.29 8.94
CA GLU A 33 8.16 5.35 8.13
C GLU A 33 6.63 5.27 8.18
N ILE A 34 6.03 4.11 7.88
CA ILE A 34 4.57 3.95 7.91
C ILE A 34 4.01 4.04 9.33
N GLY A 35 4.82 3.75 10.35
CA GLY A 35 4.45 3.85 11.76
C GLY A 35 4.30 5.30 12.25
N ARG A 36 4.93 6.27 11.58
CA ARG A 36 4.82 7.71 11.87
C ARG A 36 3.55 8.33 11.31
N ILE A 37 2.90 7.68 10.36
CA ILE A 37 1.70 8.19 9.69
C ILE A 37 0.49 8.00 10.62
N PRO A 38 -0.24 9.07 10.97
CA PRO A 38 -1.43 8.96 11.80
C PRO A 38 -2.50 8.09 11.14
N LEU A 39 -3.21 7.32 11.95
CA LEU A 39 -4.39 6.58 11.50
C LEU A 39 -5.56 7.54 11.27
N LEU A 40 -6.39 7.23 10.29
CA LEU A 40 -7.58 8.01 10.00
C LEU A 40 -8.76 7.54 10.85
N THR A 41 -9.61 8.49 11.22
CA THR A 41 -10.97 8.25 11.72
C THR A 41 -11.92 7.89 10.57
N ALA A 42 -13.14 7.42 10.88
CA ALA A 42 -14.16 7.19 9.84
C ALA A 42 -14.49 8.47 9.07
N GLU A 43 -14.59 9.59 9.78
CA GLU A 43 -14.95 10.87 9.19
C GLU A 43 -13.86 11.35 8.23
N GLU A 44 -12.59 11.20 8.61
CA GLU A 44 -11.46 11.49 7.73
C GLU A 44 -11.40 10.57 6.52
N GLU A 45 -11.70 9.27 6.67
CA GLU A 45 -11.80 8.33 5.54
C GLU A 45 -12.84 8.81 4.52
N VAL A 46 -14.02 9.20 4.99
CA VAL A 46 -15.12 9.71 4.15
C VAL A 46 -14.70 11.02 3.45
N GLU A 47 -14.11 11.96 4.19
CA GLU A 47 -13.68 13.25 3.65
C GLU A 47 -12.60 13.09 2.58
N LEU A 48 -11.61 12.22 2.81
CA LEU A 48 -10.59 11.93 1.81
C LEU A 48 -11.18 11.23 0.58
N ALA A 49 -12.06 10.25 0.77
CA ALA A 49 -12.72 9.55 -0.33
C ALA A 49 -13.52 10.50 -1.23
N ARG A 50 -14.26 11.45 -0.64
CA ARG A 50 -15.00 12.49 -1.38
C ARG A 50 -14.06 13.38 -2.20
N ARG A 51 -12.92 13.78 -1.65
CA ARG A 51 -11.92 14.59 -2.39
C ARG A 51 -11.29 13.80 -3.53
N VAL A 52 -11.05 12.50 -3.35
CA VAL A 52 -10.56 11.61 -4.41
C VAL A 52 -11.58 11.55 -5.55
N GLU A 53 -12.85 11.30 -5.23
CA GLU A 53 -13.95 11.26 -6.21
C GLU A 53 -14.07 12.58 -6.99
N ALA A 54 -14.05 13.73 -6.29
CA ALA A 54 -14.10 15.04 -6.92
C ALA A 54 -12.92 15.30 -7.85
N GLY A 55 -11.70 14.89 -7.47
CA GLY A 55 -10.52 15.04 -8.31
C GLY A 55 -10.54 14.15 -9.55
N LEU A 56 -11.02 12.91 -9.43
CA LEU A 56 -11.19 12.00 -10.58
C LEU A 56 -12.23 12.53 -11.57
N PHE A 57 -13.36 13.02 -11.06
CA PHE A 57 -14.38 13.65 -11.90
C PHE A 57 -13.83 14.89 -12.62
N ALA A 58 -13.03 15.71 -11.93
CA ALA A 58 -12.41 16.88 -12.54
C ALA A 58 -11.41 16.50 -13.64
N GLU A 59 -10.62 15.44 -13.43
CA GLU A 59 -9.67 14.91 -14.41
C GLU A 59 -10.40 14.39 -15.67
N GLU A 60 -11.49 13.65 -15.49
CA GLU A 60 -12.32 13.16 -16.60
C GLU A 60 -12.95 14.33 -17.38
N LYS A 61 -13.43 15.36 -16.68
CA LYS A 61 -14.00 16.56 -17.32
C LYS A 61 -12.99 17.33 -18.16
N LEU A 62 -11.77 17.51 -17.65
CA LEU A 62 -10.67 18.14 -18.39
C LEU A 62 -10.28 17.33 -19.63
N ALA A 63 -10.24 16.00 -19.52
CA ALA A 63 -9.90 15.12 -20.64
C ALA A 63 -10.99 15.04 -21.71
N GLY A 64 -12.27 15.07 -21.31
CA GLY A 64 -13.41 14.88 -22.20
C GLY A 64 -13.94 16.15 -22.86
N THR A 65 -13.46 17.33 -22.48
CA THR A 65 -13.98 18.62 -22.96
C THR A 65 -12.84 19.52 -23.47
N PRO A 66 -12.38 19.35 -24.72
CA PRO A 66 -11.52 20.35 -25.36
C PRO A 66 -12.33 21.66 -25.46
N ASP A 67 -11.72 22.80 -25.13
CA ASP A 67 -12.34 24.14 -25.13
C ASP A 67 -13.17 24.54 -23.88
N LEU A 68 -12.81 24.02 -22.70
CA LEU A 68 -13.30 24.57 -21.44
C LEU A 68 -12.87 26.03 -21.24
N ASP A 69 -13.78 26.83 -20.67
CA ASP A 69 -13.48 28.18 -20.22
C ASP A 69 -12.24 28.19 -19.29
N THR A 70 -11.35 29.16 -19.47
CA THR A 70 -10.06 29.20 -18.76
C THR A 70 -10.20 29.22 -17.24
N ARG A 71 -11.26 29.86 -16.72
CA ARG A 71 -11.50 29.89 -15.27
C ARG A 71 -11.97 28.52 -14.78
N LEU A 72 -12.89 27.90 -15.50
CA LEU A 72 -13.36 26.55 -15.17
C LEU A 72 -12.23 25.52 -15.24
N ALA A 73 -11.39 25.58 -16.28
CA ALA A 73 -10.22 24.70 -16.39
C ALA A 73 -9.28 24.84 -15.18
N GLY A 74 -8.98 26.08 -14.76
CA GLY A 74 -8.16 26.34 -13.58
C GLY A 74 -8.76 25.83 -12.26
N ASP A 75 -10.08 25.89 -12.10
CA ASP A 75 -10.76 25.33 -10.92
C ASP A 75 -10.76 23.80 -10.92
N LEU A 76 -10.92 23.17 -12.09
CA LEU A 76 -10.82 21.71 -12.24
C LEU A 76 -9.41 21.22 -11.95
N ASP A 77 -8.37 21.90 -12.46
CA ASP A 77 -6.97 21.54 -12.17
C ASP A 77 -6.68 21.53 -10.66
N ARG A 78 -7.23 22.50 -9.92
CA ARG A 78 -7.11 22.53 -8.45
C ARG A 78 -7.76 21.31 -7.81
N LEU A 79 -8.94 20.90 -8.26
CA LEU A 79 -9.63 19.71 -7.77
C LEU A 79 -8.83 18.44 -8.06
N VAL A 80 -8.22 18.32 -9.25
CA VAL A 80 -7.35 17.19 -9.59
C VAL A 80 -6.17 17.10 -8.62
N VAL A 81 -5.49 18.21 -8.35
CA VAL A 81 -4.37 18.25 -7.41
C VAL A 81 -4.83 17.86 -5.99
N LEU A 82 -5.93 18.42 -5.52
CA LEU A 82 -6.50 18.10 -4.20
C LEU A 82 -6.89 16.62 -4.09
N GLY A 83 -7.51 16.05 -5.12
CA GLY A 83 -7.88 14.64 -5.17
C GLY A 83 -6.65 13.72 -5.15
N ARG A 84 -5.59 14.06 -5.88
CA ARG A 84 -4.32 13.30 -5.87
C ARG A 84 -3.65 13.33 -4.48
N ILE A 85 -3.68 14.48 -3.80
CA ILE A 85 -3.17 14.61 -2.42
C ILE A 85 -4.01 13.75 -1.46
N ALA A 86 -5.35 13.81 -1.58
CA ALA A 86 -6.25 13.01 -0.75
C ALA A 86 -6.05 11.51 -0.97
N LYS A 87 -5.90 11.07 -2.23
CA LYS A 87 -5.62 9.67 -2.60
C LYS A 87 -4.35 9.18 -1.92
N ARG A 88 -3.27 9.97 -2.03
CA ARG A 88 -1.97 9.66 -1.41
C ARG A 88 -2.12 9.51 0.11
N ARG A 89 -2.78 10.46 0.77
CA ARG A 89 -2.99 10.41 2.23
C ARG A 89 -3.81 9.20 2.66
N LEU A 90 -4.85 8.83 1.90
CA LEU A 90 -5.67 7.66 2.20
C LEU A 90 -4.89 6.35 2.05
N ILE A 91 -4.03 6.24 1.03
CA ILE A 91 -3.11 5.09 0.85
C ILE A 91 -2.12 5.03 2.01
N GLU A 92 -1.41 6.13 2.27
CA GLU A 92 -0.34 6.23 3.27
C GLU A 92 -0.81 5.84 4.68
N ALA A 93 -1.98 6.33 5.10
CA ALA A 93 -2.55 6.00 6.40
C ALA A 93 -2.94 4.52 6.54
N ASN A 94 -3.06 3.79 5.43
CA ASN A 94 -3.49 2.39 5.39
C ASN A 94 -2.35 1.40 5.05
N LEU A 95 -1.10 1.86 4.87
CA LEU A 95 0.04 0.95 4.61
C LEU A 95 0.25 -0.07 5.75
N ARG A 96 -0.11 0.29 6.99
CA ARG A 96 -0.07 -0.63 8.14
C ARG A 96 -1.05 -1.80 8.01
N LEU A 97 -2.19 -1.60 7.34
CA LEU A 97 -3.15 -2.67 7.05
C LEU A 97 -2.56 -3.68 6.07
N VAL A 98 -1.84 -3.22 5.04
CA VAL A 98 -1.17 -4.11 4.08
C VAL A 98 -0.19 -5.04 4.79
N VAL A 99 0.65 -4.49 5.66
CA VAL A 99 1.60 -5.28 6.45
C VAL A 99 0.88 -6.30 7.34
N SER A 100 -0.24 -5.93 7.98
CA SER A 100 -0.97 -6.84 8.87
C SER A 100 -1.63 -8.00 8.11
N VAL A 101 -2.11 -7.75 6.88
CA VAL A 101 -2.66 -8.77 5.99
C VAL A 101 -1.57 -9.68 5.43
N ALA A 102 -0.48 -9.10 4.92
CA ALA A 102 0.65 -9.80 4.30
C ALA A 102 1.35 -10.79 5.24
N LYS A 103 1.42 -10.48 6.54
CA LYS A 103 1.99 -11.37 7.58
C LYS A 103 1.41 -12.79 7.55
N ARG A 104 0.14 -12.97 7.14
CA ARG A 104 -0.53 -14.28 7.08
C ARG A 104 -0.05 -15.17 5.93
N TYR A 105 0.69 -14.61 4.98
CA TYR A 105 1.15 -15.27 3.76
C TYR A 105 2.67 -15.51 3.74
N VAL A 106 3.39 -15.09 4.80
CA VAL A 106 4.83 -15.34 4.96
C VAL A 106 5.10 -16.85 5.03
N GLY A 107 6.26 -17.27 4.48
CA GLY A 107 6.68 -18.68 4.49
C GLY A 107 6.13 -19.51 3.33
N ARG A 108 5.46 -18.88 2.35
CA ARG A 108 4.89 -19.54 1.15
C ARG A 108 5.71 -19.32 -0.13
N GLY A 109 6.99 -19.01 0.00
CA GLY A 109 7.92 -18.86 -1.14
C GLY A 109 8.17 -17.42 -1.61
N LEU A 110 7.40 -16.43 -1.14
CA LEU A 110 7.66 -15.01 -1.37
C LEU A 110 8.27 -14.33 -0.14
N THR A 111 9.07 -13.29 -0.35
CA THR A 111 9.59 -12.48 0.75
C THR A 111 8.49 -11.58 1.33
N MET A 112 8.69 -11.10 2.56
CA MET A 112 7.74 -10.16 3.18
C MET A 112 7.60 -8.86 2.37
N LEU A 113 8.69 -8.40 1.72
CA LEU A 113 8.65 -7.22 0.87
C LEU A 113 7.77 -7.47 -0.36
N ASP A 114 7.93 -8.60 -1.05
CA ASP A 114 7.11 -8.93 -2.22
C ASP A 114 5.62 -8.97 -1.89
N LEU A 115 5.26 -9.60 -0.77
CA LEU A 115 3.87 -9.67 -0.29
C LEU A 115 3.30 -8.27 0.02
N VAL A 116 4.12 -7.38 0.58
CA VAL A 116 3.72 -6.00 0.87
C VAL A 116 3.57 -5.19 -0.43
N GLN A 117 4.43 -5.39 -1.41
CA GLN A 117 4.32 -4.71 -2.70
C GLN A 117 3.04 -5.10 -3.44
N GLU A 118 2.73 -6.39 -3.51
CA GLU A 118 1.46 -6.87 -4.09
C GLU A 118 0.25 -6.34 -3.31
N GLY A 119 0.30 -6.40 -1.97
CA GLY A 119 -0.76 -5.86 -1.13
C GLY A 119 -0.95 -4.35 -1.28
N ASN A 120 0.13 -3.58 -1.54
CA ASN A 120 0.05 -2.15 -1.83
C ASN A 120 -0.66 -1.88 -3.16
N LEU A 121 -0.48 -2.71 -4.18
CA LEU A 121 -1.25 -2.62 -5.44
C LEU A 121 -2.74 -2.88 -5.17
N GLY A 122 -3.05 -3.87 -4.35
CA GLY A 122 -4.41 -4.14 -3.88
C GLY A 122 -5.03 -2.94 -3.14
N LEU A 123 -4.27 -2.33 -2.22
CA LEU A 123 -4.69 -1.13 -1.49
C LEU A 123 -4.99 0.05 -2.43
N ILE A 124 -4.15 0.31 -3.43
CA ILE A 124 -4.38 1.40 -4.39
C ILE A 124 -5.70 1.19 -5.13
N ARG A 125 -5.97 -0.03 -5.60
CA ARG A 125 -7.24 -0.38 -6.26
C ARG A 125 -8.43 -0.25 -5.31
N ALA A 126 -8.26 -0.59 -4.04
CA ALA A 126 -9.29 -0.39 -3.04
C ALA A 126 -9.62 1.10 -2.86
N VAL A 127 -8.62 1.98 -2.81
CA VAL A 127 -8.84 3.43 -2.71
C VAL A 127 -9.60 3.97 -3.92
N GLU A 128 -9.28 3.51 -5.12
CA GLU A 128 -9.96 3.95 -6.35
C GLU A 128 -11.43 3.53 -6.43
N LYS A 129 -11.80 2.44 -5.75
CA LYS A 129 -13.14 1.84 -5.84
C LYS A 129 -13.92 1.94 -4.53
N PHE A 130 -13.38 2.60 -3.52
CA PHE A 130 -14.02 2.72 -2.23
C PHE A 130 -15.27 3.59 -2.32
N ASP A 131 -16.37 3.03 -1.84
CA ASP A 131 -17.65 3.73 -1.76
C ASP A 131 -17.94 4.08 -0.29
N TYR A 132 -17.75 5.35 0.04
CA TYR A 132 -17.97 5.87 1.38
C TYR A 132 -19.45 5.99 1.74
N ALA A 133 -20.37 6.01 0.76
CA ALA A 133 -21.81 6.13 1.01
C ALA A 133 -22.41 4.85 1.60
N ARG A 134 -21.73 3.70 1.45
CA ARG A 134 -22.14 2.43 2.05
C ARG A 134 -21.98 2.38 3.58
N GLY A 135 -21.30 3.34 4.19
CA GLY A 135 -21.16 3.43 5.66
C GLY A 135 -20.24 2.40 6.31
N TYR A 136 -19.51 1.60 5.52
CA TYR A 136 -18.48 0.70 6.03
C TYR A 136 -17.13 1.40 6.17
N LYS A 137 -16.35 1.00 7.17
CA LYS A 137 -14.95 1.44 7.33
C LYS A 137 -14.12 1.05 6.11
N PHE A 138 -13.17 1.90 5.72
CA PHE A 138 -12.30 1.62 4.58
C PHE A 138 -11.54 0.31 4.75
N SER A 139 -11.03 0.03 5.95
CA SER A 139 -10.26 -1.19 6.25
C SER A 139 -11.02 -2.49 5.99
N THR A 140 -12.34 -2.51 6.22
CA THR A 140 -13.22 -3.65 5.94
C THR A 140 -13.25 -3.96 4.44
N TYR A 141 -13.39 -2.93 3.62
CA TYR A 141 -13.42 -3.05 2.16
C TYR A 141 -12.03 -3.39 1.60
N ALA A 142 -11.00 -2.66 2.02
CA ALA A 142 -9.64 -2.79 1.50
C ALA A 142 -9.03 -4.17 1.76
N THR A 143 -9.41 -4.83 2.86
CA THR A 143 -8.91 -6.18 3.18
C THR A 143 -9.18 -7.19 2.06
N TRP A 144 -10.27 -7.06 1.30
CA TRP A 144 -10.56 -7.97 0.17
C TRP A 144 -9.62 -7.78 -1.01
N TRP A 145 -9.18 -6.55 -1.26
CA TRP A 145 -8.27 -6.23 -2.37
C TRP A 145 -6.81 -6.54 -2.06
N ILE A 146 -6.43 -6.54 -0.78
CA ILE A 146 -5.06 -6.78 -0.31
C ILE A 146 -4.77 -8.29 -0.20
N ARG A 147 -5.80 -9.13 -0.07
CA ARG A 147 -5.67 -10.58 0.17
C ARG A 147 -5.39 -11.40 -1.07
#